data_AF-A0A955P2D1-F1
#
_entry.id   AF-A0A955P2D1-F1
#
_cell.length_a   1.000
_cell.length_b   1.000
_cell.length_c   1.000
_cell.angle_alpha   90.00
_cell.angle_beta   90.00
_cell.angle_gamma   90.00
#
_symmetry.space_group_name_H-M   'P 1'
#
loop_
_entity.id
_entity.type
_entity.pdbx_description
1 polymer ?
#
loop_
_entity_poly.entity_id
_entity_poly.type
_entity_poly.pdbx_seq_one_letter_code
_entity_poly.pdbx_strand_id
1 'polypeptide(L)'
;MKKFLDWISCILIVSIFGSANLGAWSAETVTKDPDTIYDATWEWTGTITPVEEIQVPNPENYWIKFSRDGSATLQVDCNKGRGDFKVSPGKISFGPIATTRMACPEGSLDSRFAKDLGEVVSFFGDSQSLYLELPVDAGTLHFRRVASEAEVQSGVDVEGAKSLLSPDETLKVLDIPVGKGEVLKDMKIQGYKSDAFAVAVPAGNRLRVELKTDNTSTYFNVHDTRDQSGAAIHRGDIDGPIAVINATEPVTYLIRPYLYRAAARRGETSDYTLWVDVLEGGPTELVEVGSEMPPVDIEGARALLSEDETLKILGVTIDQGLVLNDKKIEGYKSEAYAVAVPGNTRLRVEMASKNPSTYYNIHDVRDQSGAAVHRSDVDGSVAVINVAVPTTYLIRPYLFRNAAREGKTADYTLWVDILPGRKIHR
;
A
#
# COMPACT_ATOMS: atom_id res chain seq x y z
N MET A 1 -3.71 -2.19 -47.96
CA MET A 1 -5.16 -2.50 -48.02
C MET A 1 -5.32 -3.99 -48.27
N LYS A 2 -5.78 -4.74 -47.26
CA LYS A 2 -5.73 -6.21 -47.03
C LYS A 2 -4.82 -6.49 -45.83
N LYS A 3 -5.36 -7.18 -44.82
CA LYS A 3 -4.87 -7.35 -43.42
C LYS A 3 -5.44 -6.37 -42.37
N PHE A 4 -6.71 -5.99 -42.52
CA PHE A 4 -7.51 -5.42 -41.41
C PHE A 4 -8.90 -6.07 -41.30
N LEU A 5 -9.15 -7.13 -42.07
CA LEU A 5 -10.37 -7.94 -42.06
C LEU A 5 -9.91 -9.39 -42.03
N ASP A 6 -9.71 -9.97 -40.84
CA ASP A 6 -9.71 -11.42 -40.60
C ASP A 6 -9.86 -11.76 -39.10
N TRP A 7 -10.23 -10.79 -38.26
CA TRP A 7 -10.48 -11.01 -36.83
C TRP A 7 -11.93 -10.69 -36.42
N ILE A 8 -12.89 -10.94 -37.32
CA ILE A 8 -14.32 -10.93 -36.99
C ILE A 8 -14.98 -12.08 -37.76
N SER A 9 -14.90 -13.31 -37.20
CA SER A 9 -15.87 -14.39 -37.45
C SER A 9 -15.46 -15.63 -36.66
N CYS A 10 -16.01 -15.76 -35.45
CA CYS A 10 -16.32 -17.05 -34.83
C CYS A 10 -17.19 -16.77 -33.61
N ILE A 11 -18.50 -16.91 -33.77
CA ILE A 11 -19.45 -17.51 -32.80
C ILE A 11 -20.82 -17.47 -33.49
N LEU A 12 -21.23 -18.62 -34.02
CA LEU A 12 -22.64 -19.00 -34.15
C LEU A 12 -22.75 -20.52 -34.34
N ILE A 13 -22.68 -21.26 -33.23
CA ILE A 13 -23.43 -22.52 -33.05
C ILE A 13 -23.98 -22.48 -31.62
N VAL A 14 -25.29 -22.25 -31.49
CA VAL A 14 -26.06 -22.52 -30.28
C VAL A 14 -26.76 -23.84 -30.48
N SER A 15 -26.58 -24.79 -29.56
CA SER A 15 -27.57 -25.82 -29.21
C SER A 15 -27.24 -26.52 -27.89
N ILE A 16 -27.90 -26.02 -26.82
CA ILE A 16 -28.54 -26.76 -25.71
C ILE A 16 -27.62 -27.52 -24.72
N PHE A 17 -27.38 -26.93 -23.53
CA PHE A 17 -27.89 -27.37 -22.21
C PHE A 17 -27.32 -26.46 -21.11
N GLY A 18 -28.19 -25.99 -20.20
CA GLY A 18 -27.80 -25.47 -18.89
C GLY A 18 -27.65 -23.95 -18.78
N SER A 19 -28.65 -23.31 -18.18
CA SER A 19 -28.61 -21.93 -17.73
C SER A 19 -27.54 -21.74 -16.64
N ALA A 20 -26.30 -21.50 -17.04
CA ALA A 20 -25.36 -20.80 -16.20
C ALA A 20 -25.46 -19.31 -16.56
N ASN A 21 -25.93 -18.50 -15.61
CA ASN A 21 -25.70 -17.06 -15.65
C ASN A 21 -24.19 -16.88 -15.73
N LEU A 22 -23.67 -16.64 -16.95
CA LEU A 22 -22.37 -16.04 -17.14
C LEU A 22 -22.52 -14.63 -16.58
N GLY A 23 -22.15 -14.47 -15.30
CA GLY A 23 -21.99 -13.16 -14.71
C GLY A 23 -21.07 -12.37 -15.64
N ALA A 24 -21.63 -11.33 -16.27
CA ALA A 24 -20.85 -10.41 -17.07
C ALA A 24 -19.82 -9.78 -16.14
N TRP A 25 -18.58 -10.26 -16.20
CA TRP A 25 -17.45 -9.57 -15.60
C TRP A 25 -17.29 -8.25 -16.36
N SER A 26 -17.69 -7.17 -15.69
CA SER A 26 -17.38 -5.82 -16.11
C SER A 26 -15.88 -5.62 -15.91
N ALA A 27 -15.11 -5.71 -17.00
CA ALA A 27 -13.81 -5.05 -17.02
C ALA A 27 -14.09 -3.56 -16.74
N GLU A 28 -13.48 -2.97 -15.71
CA GLU A 28 -13.40 -1.52 -15.63
C GLU A 28 -12.69 -1.06 -16.90
N THR A 29 -13.49 -0.51 -17.79
CA THR A 29 -13.09 -0.21 -19.14
C THR A 29 -12.46 1.16 -19.09
N VAL A 30 -11.19 1.27 -19.50
CA VAL A 30 -10.56 2.56 -19.76
C VAL A 30 -11.50 3.34 -20.65
N THR A 31 -12.09 4.37 -20.07
CA THR A 31 -13.13 5.17 -20.66
C THR A 31 -12.56 6.50 -21.08
N LYS A 32 -13.16 7.00 -22.14
CA LYS A 32 -12.93 8.33 -22.70
C LYS A 32 -14.17 9.20 -22.55
N ASP A 33 -15.15 8.73 -21.78
CA ASP A 33 -16.41 9.41 -21.56
C ASP A 33 -16.20 10.64 -20.66
N PRO A 34 -16.57 11.85 -21.09
CA PRO A 34 -16.47 13.05 -20.27
C PRO A 34 -17.24 12.96 -18.96
N ASP A 35 -18.30 12.16 -18.87
CA ASP A 35 -19.10 12.11 -17.66
C ASP A 35 -18.34 11.57 -16.44
N THR A 36 -17.22 10.86 -16.64
CA THR A 36 -16.46 10.24 -15.56
C THR A 36 -15.52 11.18 -14.80
N ILE A 37 -15.22 12.36 -15.33
CA ILE A 37 -14.28 13.30 -14.68
C ILE A 37 -14.98 14.27 -13.72
N TYR A 38 -16.31 14.40 -13.80
CA TYR A 38 -17.11 15.28 -12.96
C TYR A 38 -17.37 14.66 -11.58
N ASP A 39 -17.90 15.50 -10.67
CA ASP A 39 -18.40 15.09 -9.34
C ASP A 39 -17.33 14.38 -8.47
N ALA A 40 -16.06 14.64 -8.78
CA ALA A 40 -14.88 14.07 -8.15
C ALA A 40 -13.79 15.15 -7.95
N THR A 41 -12.95 14.93 -6.95
CA THR A 41 -11.66 15.63 -6.83
C THR A 41 -10.58 14.71 -7.35
N TRP A 42 -9.67 15.22 -8.17
CA TRP A 42 -8.57 14.45 -8.74
C TRP A 42 -7.23 14.99 -8.21
N GLU A 43 -6.49 14.19 -7.44
CA GLU A 43 -5.15 14.50 -6.93
C GLU A 43 -4.09 14.08 -7.94
N TRP A 44 -3.16 14.97 -8.29
CA TRP A 44 -2.04 14.68 -9.19
C TRP A 44 -0.95 13.90 -8.45
N THR A 45 -0.70 12.67 -8.88
CA THR A 45 0.25 11.75 -8.23
C THR A 45 1.61 11.71 -8.92
N GLY A 46 1.66 12.05 -10.20
CA GLY A 46 2.90 12.03 -10.97
C GLY A 46 2.72 12.39 -12.43
N THR A 47 3.85 12.60 -13.11
CA THR A 47 3.88 12.76 -14.57
C THR A 47 4.94 11.83 -15.15
N ILE A 48 4.54 11.01 -16.11
CA ILE A 48 5.47 10.20 -16.89
C ILE A 48 5.80 10.96 -18.17
N THR A 49 7.08 11.16 -18.43
CA THR A 49 7.59 11.73 -19.68
C THR A 49 8.47 10.70 -20.40
N PRO A 50 8.90 10.94 -21.65
CA PRO A 50 9.83 10.03 -22.33
C PRO A 50 11.20 9.88 -21.66
N VAL A 51 11.57 10.81 -20.77
CA VAL A 51 12.92 10.90 -20.19
C VAL A 51 12.94 10.50 -18.72
N GLU A 52 11.86 10.78 -18.00
CA GLU A 52 11.78 10.56 -16.56
C GLU A 52 10.34 10.36 -16.09
N GLU A 53 10.21 9.71 -14.94
CA GLU A 53 8.99 9.68 -14.15
C GLU A 53 9.14 10.62 -12.96
N ILE A 54 8.20 11.56 -12.85
CA ILE A 54 8.16 12.55 -11.79
C ILE A 54 7.12 12.11 -10.79
N GLN A 55 7.56 11.86 -9.56
CA GLN A 55 6.68 11.56 -8.43
C GLN A 55 6.33 12.85 -7.70
N VAL A 56 5.05 13.04 -7.38
CA VAL A 56 4.58 14.18 -6.58
C VAL A 56 4.66 13.80 -5.10
N PRO A 57 5.51 14.44 -4.28
CA PRO A 57 5.70 14.02 -2.89
C PRO A 57 4.46 14.23 -2.00
N ASN A 58 3.69 15.29 -2.28
CA ASN A 58 2.50 15.68 -1.51
C ASN A 58 1.29 15.89 -2.44
N PRO A 59 0.69 14.83 -3.03
CA PRO A 59 -0.40 14.95 -4.00
C PRO A 59 -1.64 15.70 -3.50
N GLU A 60 -1.90 15.69 -2.19
CA GLU A 60 -3.01 16.39 -1.54
C GLU A 60 -2.95 17.93 -1.73
N ASN A 61 -1.78 18.46 -2.06
CA ASN A 61 -1.60 19.89 -2.38
C ASN A 61 -1.76 20.18 -3.88
N TYR A 62 -2.00 19.18 -4.72
CA TYR A 62 -2.16 19.34 -6.17
C TYR A 62 -3.42 18.61 -6.62
N TRP A 63 -4.53 19.33 -6.74
CA TRP A 63 -5.79 18.70 -7.15
C TRP A 63 -6.61 19.57 -8.10
N ILE A 64 -7.50 18.92 -8.83
CA ILE A 64 -8.46 19.54 -9.75
C ILE A 64 -9.88 19.01 -9.55
N LYS A 65 -10.86 19.90 -9.66
CA LYS A 65 -12.29 19.58 -9.73
C LYS A 65 -12.88 20.15 -11.00
N PHE A 66 -13.59 19.31 -11.75
CA PHE A 66 -14.30 19.69 -12.97
C PHE A 66 -15.78 19.95 -12.66
N SER A 67 -16.26 21.15 -12.99
CA SER A 67 -17.67 21.51 -12.84
C SER A 67 -18.41 21.34 -14.16
N ARG A 68 -19.67 20.92 -14.11
CA ARG A 68 -20.52 20.70 -15.29
C ARG A 68 -20.84 21.98 -16.08
N ASP A 69 -20.54 23.15 -15.53
CA ASP A 69 -20.64 24.44 -16.21
C ASP A 69 -19.43 24.75 -17.13
N GLY A 70 -18.45 23.85 -17.20
CA GLY A 70 -17.23 24.03 -18.00
C GLY A 70 -16.12 24.77 -17.25
N SER A 71 -16.24 24.98 -15.94
CA SER A 71 -15.18 25.57 -15.12
C SER A 71 -14.43 24.54 -14.27
N ALA A 72 -13.12 24.72 -14.11
CA ALA A 72 -12.25 23.91 -13.27
C ALA A 72 -11.72 24.74 -12.09
N THR A 73 -11.71 24.14 -10.91
CA THR A 73 -11.07 24.70 -9.71
C THR A 73 -9.89 23.83 -9.31
N LEU A 74 -8.80 24.46 -8.87
CA LEU A 74 -7.54 23.79 -8.64
C LEU A 74 -6.88 24.23 -7.32
N GLN A 75 -6.15 23.30 -6.70
CA GLN A 75 -5.08 23.61 -5.76
C GLN A 75 -3.75 23.30 -6.46
N VAL A 76 -2.82 24.26 -6.37
CA VAL A 76 -1.52 24.25 -7.04
C VAL A 76 -0.47 24.53 -5.96
N ASP A 77 -0.15 23.49 -5.21
CA ASP A 77 0.60 23.57 -3.96
C ASP A 77 -0.01 24.55 -2.95
N CYS A 78 0.63 25.70 -2.71
CA CYS A 78 0.14 26.77 -1.86
C CYS A 78 -0.86 27.71 -2.57
N ASN A 79 -0.91 27.66 -3.91
CA ASN A 79 -1.73 28.54 -4.74
C ASN A 79 -3.10 27.93 -5.04
N LYS A 80 -4.11 28.80 -5.20
CA LYS A 80 -5.43 28.40 -5.71
C LYS A 80 -5.55 28.79 -7.17
N GLY A 81 -6.14 27.90 -7.97
CA GLY A 81 -6.32 28.07 -9.40
C GLY A 81 -7.78 28.00 -9.84
N ARG A 82 -8.08 28.67 -10.96
CA ARG A 82 -9.34 28.49 -11.70
C ARG A 82 -9.07 28.61 -13.20
N GLY A 83 -9.78 27.83 -14.00
CA GLY A 83 -9.77 27.96 -15.45
C GLY A 83 -11.09 27.48 -16.05
N ASP A 84 -11.28 27.78 -17.33
CA ASP A 84 -12.34 27.15 -18.12
C ASP A 84 -11.76 25.92 -18.83
N PHE A 85 -12.57 24.92 -19.11
CA PHE A 85 -12.17 23.76 -19.88
C PHE A 85 -13.26 23.34 -20.87
N LYS A 86 -12.84 22.64 -21.92
CA LYS A 86 -13.74 21.99 -22.87
C LYS A 86 -13.40 20.51 -22.91
N VAL A 87 -14.43 19.67 -22.83
CA VAL A 87 -14.29 18.22 -22.85
C VAL A 87 -15.26 17.60 -23.86
N SER A 88 -14.80 16.56 -24.53
CA SER A 88 -15.57 15.68 -25.42
C SER A 88 -14.93 14.30 -25.38
N PRO A 89 -15.55 13.22 -25.90
CA PRO A 89 -14.99 11.89 -25.72
C PRO A 89 -13.50 11.77 -26.11
N GLY A 90 -12.66 11.52 -25.11
CA GLY A 90 -11.21 11.34 -25.23
C GLY A 90 -10.39 12.61 -25.46
N LYS A 91 -11.01 13.78 -25.39
CA LYS A 91 -10.36 15.08 -25.61
C LYS A 91 -10.72 16.05 -24.50
N ILE A 92 -9.72 16.72 -23.97
CA ILE A 92 -9.90 17.81 -23.01
C ILE A 92 -8.87 18.90 -23.32
N SER A 93 -9.27 20.15 -23.11
CA SER A 93 -8.38 21.29 -23.26
C SER A 93 -8.78 22.36 -22.26
N PHE A 94 -7.79 23.07 -21.72
CA PHE A 94 -8.01 24.18 -20.81
C PHE A 94 -7.88 25.51 -21.55
N GLY A 95 -8.70 26.48 -21.15
CA GLY A 95 -8.44 27.89 -21.40
C GLY A 95 -7.34 28.42 -20.48
N PRO A 96 -7.14 29.74 -20.42
CA PRO A 96 -6.18 30.34 -19.50
C PRO A 96 -6.46 29.92 -18.05
N ILE A 97 -5.48 29.32 -17.39
CA ILE A 97 -5.54 28.99 -15.97
C ILE A 97 -5.01 30.17 -15.17
N ALA A 98 -5.87 30.77 -14.34
CA ALA A 98 -5.49 31.82 -13.43
C ALA A 98 -5.16 31.23 -12.06
N THR A 99 -3.98 31.55 -11.52
CA THR A 99 -3.57 31.17 -10.16
C THR A 99 -3.32 32.40 -9.30
N THR A 100 -3.43 32.23 -7.98
CA THR A 100 -2.85 33.19 -7.03
C THR A 100 -1.34 33.26 -7.18
N ARG A 101 -0.71 34.34 -6.70
CA ARG A 101 0.75 34.55 -6.78
C ARG A 101 1.43 34.45 -5.42
N MET A 102 1.09 33.42 -4.66
CA MET A 102 1.79 33.08 -3.42
C MET A 102 3.10 32.39 -3.77
N ALA A 103 4.17 32.73 -3.06
CA ALA A 103 5.45 32.03 -3.18
C ALA A 103 5.35 30.70 -2.43
N CYS A 104 5.32 29.59 -3.17
CA CYS A 104 5.26 28.26 -2.56
C CYS A 104 6.62 27.84 -1.99
N PRO A 105 6.62 26.89 -1.02
CA PRO A 105 7.84 26.39 -0.41
C PRO A 105 8.84 25.82 -1.42
N GLU A 106 10.09 25.69 -0.98
CA GLU A 106 11.14 25.05 -1.79
C GLU A 106 10.77 23.60 -2.10
N GLY A 107 11.02 23.15 -3.35
CA GLY A 107 10.59 21.83 -3.83
C GLY A 107 9.15 21.78 -4.36
N SER A 108 8.44 22.91 -4.38
CA SER A 108 7.13 23.01 -5.02
C SER A 108 7.19 22.68 -6.52
N LEU A 109 6.15 22.02 -7.02
CA LEU A 109 5.90 21.71 -8.42
C LEU A 109 4.82 22.64 -9.03
N ASP A 110 4.48 23.74 -8.36
CA ASP A 110 3.39 24.67 -8.73
C ASP A 110 3.42 25.11 -10.21
N SER A 111 4.59 25.56 -10.65
CA SER A 111 4.83 26.14 -11.97
C SER A 111 4.76 25.06 -13.05
N ARG A 112 5.24 23.86 -12.73
CA ARG A 112 5.17 22.69 -13.62
C ARG A 112 3.73 22.24 -13.80
N PHE A 113 3.02 22.04 -12.70
CA PHE A 113 1.64 21.56 -12.72
C PHE A 113 0.73 22.51 -13.51
N ALA A 114 0.82 23.82 -13.25
CA ALA A 114 0.03 24.83 -13.97
C ALA A 114 0.36 24.90 -15.46
N LYS A 115 1.65 24.77 -15.82
CA LYS A 115 2.09 24.76 -17.23
C LYS A 115 1.56 23.53 -17.96
N ASP A 116 1.78 22.35 -17.41
CA ASP A 116 1.39 21.07 -18.03
C ASP A 116 -0.12 21.01 -18.24
N LEU A 117 -0.92 21.41 -17.25
CA LEU A 117 -2.38 21.50 -17.39
C LEU A 117 -2.81 22.42 -18.54
N GLY A 118 -2.09 23.53 -18.77
CA GLY A 118 -2.34 24.44 -19.88
C GLY A 118 -2.06 23.85 -21.26
N GLU A 119 -1.32 22.73 -21.32
CA GLU A 119 -0.92 22.07 -22.57
C GLU A 119 -1.74 20.81 -22.88
N VAL A 120 -2.52 20.27 -21.93
CA VAL A 120 -3.29 19.02 -22.09
C VAL A 120 -4.20 19.05 -23.34
N VAL A 121 -4.23 17.92 -24.06
CA VAL A 121 -5.03 17.73 -25.28
C VAL A 121 -5.99 16.54 -25.26
N SER A 122 -5.72 15.53 -24.43
CA SER A 122 -6.57 14.33 -24.31
C SER A 122 -6.67 13.84 -22.88
N PHE A 123 -7.71 13.04 -22.64
CA PHE A 123 -7.87 12.32 -21.39
C PHE A 123 -8.39 10.92 -21.62
N PHE A 124 -8.14 10.07 -20.63
CA PHE A 124 -8.77 8.77 -20.46
C PHE A 124 -8.70 8.41 -18.98
N GLY A 125 -9.45 7.40 -18.55
CA GLY A 125 -9.42 6.99 -17.16
C GLY A 125 -10.50 5.97 -16.84
N ASP A 126 -10.82 5.86 -15.56
CA ASP A 126 -11.88 5.02 -15.00
C ASP A 126 -12.48 5.67 -13.75
N SER A 127 -13.08 4.88 -12.86
CA SER A 127 -13.73 5.36 -11.64
C SER A 127 -12.75 5.87 -10.56
N GLN A 128 -11.48 5.47 -10.64
CA GLN A 128 -10.42 5.73 -9.64
C GLN A 128 -9.25 6.54 -10.20
N SER A 129 -8.97 6.43 -11.50
CA SER A 129 -7.81 7.03 -12.15
C SER A 129 -8.20 7.96 -13.30
N LEU A 130 -7.54 9.11 -13.38
CA LEU A 130 -7.67 10.03 -14.50
C LEU A 130 -6.27 10.31 -15.06
N TYR A 131 -6.16 10.21 -16.38
CA TYR A 131 -4.94 10.50 -17.13
C TYR A 131 -5.18 11.67 -18.05
N LEU A 132 -4.32 12.69 -17.97
CA LEU A 132 -4.33 13.83 -18.87
C LEU A 132 -3.06 13.80 -19.72
N GLU A 133 -3.22 13.71 -21.04
CA GLU A 133 -2.10 13.58 -21.97
C GLU A 133 -1.71 14.95 -22.54
N LEU A 134 -0.40 15.19 -22.55
CA LEU A 134 0.24 16.33 -23.21
C LEU A 134 0.45 16.04 -24.71
N PRO A 135 0.58 17.07 -25.55
CA PRO A 135 0.78 16.90 -26.99
C PRO A 135 2.17 16.31 -27.30
N VAL A 136 2.27 15.62 -28.44
CA VAL A 136 3.54 15.17 -29.06
C VAL A 136 4.42 14.37 -28.07
N ASP A 137 3.84 13.35 -27.44
CA ASP A 137 4.52 12.46 -26.49
C ASP A 137 5.23 13.19 -25.33
N ALA A 138 4.86 14.45 -25.02
CA ALA A 138 5.52 15.25 -23.97
C ALA A 138 5.31 14.68 -22.55
N GLY A 139 4.29 13.86 -22.38
CA GLY A 139 4.05 13.09 -21.17
C GLY A 139 2.57 12.95 -20.81
N THR A 140 2.32 12.22 -19.73
CA THR A 140 0.97 11.97 -19.19
C THR A 140 0.96 12.30 -17.71
N LEU A 141 0.03 13.16 -17.30
CA LEU A 141 -0.24 13.49 -15.91
C LEU A 141 -1.19 12.43 -15.36
N HIS A 142 -0.83 11.86 -14.22
CA HIS A 142 -1.56 10.80 -13.55
C HIS A 142 -2.28 11.38 -12.34
N PHE A 143 -3.57 11.11 -12.24
CA PHE A 143 -4.39 11.54 -11.13
C PHE A 143 -5.13 10.36 -10.50
N ARG A 144 -5.34 10.43 -9.19
CA ARG A 144 -6.27 9.55 -8.47
C ARG A 144 -7.49 10.32 -8.00
N ARG A 145 -8.62 9.64 -7.90
CA ARG A 145 -9.84 10.18 -7.31
C ARG A 145 -9.69 10.29 -5.79
N VAL A 146 -10.17 11.40 -5.22
CA VAL A 146 -10.40 11.55 -3.77
C VAL A 146 -11.85 11.18 -3.50
N ALA A 147 -12.08 10.25 -2.59
CA ALA A 147 -13.42 9.91 -2.11
C ALA A 147 -14.07 11.14 -1.46
N SER A 148 -15.35 11.38 -1.72
CA SER A 148 -16.06 12.49 -1.07
C SER A 148 -16.50 12.12 0.35
N GLU A 149 -16.50 13.09 1.26
CA GLU A 149 -16.89 12.91 2.68
C GLU A 149 -18.29 12.28 2.88
N ALA A 150 -19.20 12.49 1.91
CA ALA A 150 -20.52 11.84 1.89
C ALA A 150 -20.49 10.38 1.38
N GLU A 151 -19.56 10.05 0.47
CA GLU A 151 -19.34 8.66 0.03
C GLU A 151 -18.66 7.83 1.13
N VAL A 152 -17.75 8.44 1.88
CA VAL A 152 -17.08 7.86 3.06
C VAL A 152 -18.08 7.44 4.12
N GLN A 153 -19.12 8.24 4.36
CA GLN A 153 -20.20 7.91 5.29
C GLN A 153 -21.22 6.91 4.73
N SER A 154 -21.31 6.75 3.42
CA SER A 154 -22.23 5.78 2.78
C SER A 154 -21.66 4.37 2.68
N GLY A 155 -20.33 4.20 2.77
CA GLY A 155 -19.65 2.90 2.75
C GLY A 155 -19.36 2.29 4.13
N VAL A 156 -19.56 3.06 5.20
CA VAL A 156 -19.31 2.63 6.59
C VAL A 156 -20.62 2.20 7.26
N ASP A 157 -20.67 0.96 7.74
CA ASP A 157 -21.78 0.43 8.53
C ASP A 157 -21.76 0.99 9.96
N VAL A 158 -22.27 2.21 10.11
CA VAL A 158 -22.30 2.93 11.40
C VAL A 158 -23.25 2.26 12.40
N GLU A 159 -24.34 1.66 11.95
CA GLU A 159 -25.29 1.00 12.84
C GLU A 159 -24.70 -0.29 13.42
N GLY A 160 -24.10 -1.14 12.58
CA GLY A 160 -23.40 -2.34 13.03
C GLY A 160 -22.17 -2.03 13.87
N ALA A 161 -21.46 -0.93 13.61
CA ALA A 161 -20.39 -0.46 14.48
C ALA A 161 -20.93 -0.07 15.87
N LYS A 162 -22.02 0.71 15.93
CA LYS A 162 -22.61 1.17 17.20
C LYS A 162 -23.15 0.02 18.06
N SER A 163 -23.70 -1.03 17.45
CA SER A 163 -24.21 -2.18 18.21
C SER A 163 -23.12 -3.01 18.90
N LEU A 164 -21.88 -2.92 18.42
CA LEU A 164 -20.72 -3.61 19.00
C LEU A 164 -19.99 -2.81 20.09
N LEU A 165 -20.37 -1.55 20.30
CA LEU A 165 -19.75 -0.69 21.30
C LEU A 165 -20.16 -1.03 22.73
N SER A 166 -19.21 -0.88 23.63
CA SER A 166 -19.47 -0.80 25.06
C SER A 166 -19.95 0.60 25.44
N PRO A 167 -20.70 0.77 26.55
CA PRO A 167 -21.24 2.08 26.96
C PRO A 167 -20.22 3.20 27.17
N ASP A 168 -18.96 2.84 27.43
CA ASP A 168 -17.86 3.78 27.67
C ASP A 168 -17.05 4.11 26.40
N GLU A 169 -17.39 3.49 25.25
CA GLU A 169 -16.68 3.71 23.99
C GLU A 169 -17.34 4.80 23.14
N THR A 170 -16.52 5.61 22.46
CA THR A 170 -17.00 6.62 21.50
C THR A 170 -16.63 6.22 20.08
N LEU A 171 -17.61 6.15 19.17
CA LEU A 171 -17.35 5.84 17.77
C LEU A 171 -16.68 7.01 17.05
N LYS A 172 -15.61 6.70 16.32
CA LYS A 172 -14.99 7.57 15.31
C LYS A 172 -14.98 6.85 13.98
N VAL A 173 -15.39 7.52 12.93
CA VAL A 173 -15.31 7.00 11.55
C VAL A 173 -14.02 7.54 10.94
N LEU A 174 -13.18 6.67 10.39
CA LEU A 174 -11.95 7.05 9.70
C LEU A 174 -12.16 6.97 8.19
N ASP A 175 -11.70 8.01 7.49
CA ASP A 175 -11.62 8.04 6.03
C ASP A 175 -10.19 7.73 5.61
N ILE A 176 -9.94 6.45 5.28
CA ILE A 176 -8.61 5.99 4.90
C ILE A 176 -8.67 5.51 3.45
N PRO A 177 -8.17 6.31 2.50
CA PRO A 177 -8.08 5.89 1.11
C PRO A 177 -7.21 4.65 0.97
N VAL A 178 -7.57 3.79 0.01
CA VAL A 178 -6.77 2.64 -0.37
C VAL A 178 -5.34 3.09 -0.73
N GLY A 179 -4.34 2.38 -0.19
CA GLY A 179 -2.93 2.67 -0.38
C GLY A 179 -2.38 3.81 0.48
N LYS A 180 -3.23 4.46 1.30
CA LYS A 180 -2.80 5.44 2.30
C LYS A 180 -2.97 4.88 3.71
N GLY A 181 -2.07 5.29 4.59
CA GLY A 181 -2.10 5.02 6.02
C GLY A 181 -2.39 6.29 6.80
N GLU A 182 -3.16 6.17 7.88
CA GLU A 182 -3.37 7.22 8.86
C GLU A 182 -2.70 6.85 10.19
N VAL A 183 -2.01 7.82 10.80
CA VAL A 183 -1.37 7.64 12.11
C VAL A 183 -2.11 8.47 13.14
N LEU A 184 -2.90 7.80 13.98
CA LEU A 184 -3.62 8.42 15.08
C LEU A 184 -2.70 8.54 16.30
N LYS A 185 -2.17 9.74 16.50
CA LYS A 185 -1.26 10.08 17.60
C LYS A 185 -2.02 10.61 18.82
N ASP A 186 -1.33 10.62 19.96
CA ASP A 186 -1.81 11.20 21.22
C ASP A 186 -3.17 10.62 21.67
N MET A 187 -3.39 9.34 21.35
CA MET A 187 -4.61 8.64 21.72
C MET A 187 -4.54 8.13 23.14
N LYS A 188 -5.70 8.09 23.81
CA LYS A 188 -5.77 7.80 25.24
C LYS A 188 -6.90 6.85 25.58
N ILE A 189 -6.61 5.93 26.49
CA ILE A 189 -7.59 5.09 27.18
C ILE A 189 -7.58 5.48 28.65
N GLN A 190 -8.76 5.56 29.28
CA GLN A 190 -8.90 5.75 30.72
C GLN A 190 -9.92 4.76 31.29
N GLY A 191 -9.43 3.77 32.03
CA GLY A 191 -10.27 2.69 32.53
C GLY A 191 -10.94 1.94 31.38
N TYR A 192 -12.26 2.07 31.27
CA TYR A 192 -13.08 1.52 30.18
C TYR A 192 -13.36 2.52 29.05
N LYS A 193 -13.01 3.80 29.24
CA LYS A 193 -13.26 4.84 28.25
C LYS A 193 -12.19 4.79 27.17
N SER A 194 -12.60 4.56 25.93
CA SER A 194 -11.75 4.59 24.75
C SER A 194 -12.52 5.06 23.52
N ASP A 195 -11.78 5.52 22.52
CA ASP A 195 -12.32 5.66 21.17
C ASP A 195 -12.32 4.30 20.46
N ALA A 196 -13.33 4.04 19.66
CA ALA A 196 -13.42 2.92 18.74
C ALA A 196 -13.51 3.43 17.31
N PHE A 197 -12.81 2.80 16.36
CA PHE A 197 -12.61 3.32 15.02
C PHE A 197 -13.27 2.42 13.97
N ALA A 198 -14.24 2.95 13.25
CA ALA A 198 -14.85 2.29 12.10
C ALA A 198 -14.11 2.66 10.82
N VAL A 199 -13.69 1.65 10.07
CA VAL A 199 -12.96 1.79 8.80
C VAL A 199 -13.67 0.95 7.75
N ALA A 200 -14.12 1.58 6.66
CA ALA A 200 -14.60 0.85 5.50
C ALA A 200 -13.42 0.30 4.71
N VAL A 201 -13.49 -0.99 4.39
CA VAL A 201 -12.49 -1.69 3.58
C VAL A 201 -13.21 -2.29 2.38
N PRO A 202 -12.87 -1.87 1.15
CA PRO A 202 -13.50 -2.42 -0.04
C PRO A 202 -13.20 -3.91 -0.21
N ALA A 203 -14.04 -4.60 -1.00
CA ALA A 203 -13.77 -5.98 -1.37
C ALA A 203 -12.43 -6.08 -2.08
N GLY A 204 -11.64 -7.10 -1.73
CA GLY A 204 -10.32 -7.25 -2.31
C GLY A 204 -9.32 -6.22 -1.82
N ASN A 205 -9.53 -5.64 -0.62
CA ASN A 205 -8.53 -4.86 0.10
C ASN A 205 -8.18 -5.50 1.46
N ARG A 206 -7.21 -4.91 2.16
CA ARG A 206 -6.81 -5.35 3.50
C ARG A 206 -6.83 -4.19 4.48
N LEU A 207 -7.34 -4.44 5.68
CA LEU A 207 -7.05 -3.59 6.83
C LEU A 207 -5.71 -4.00 7.42
N ARG A 208 -4.81 -3.04 7.65
CA ARG A 208 -3.67 -3.21 8.56
C ARG A 208 -3.84 -2.26 9.73
N VAL A 209 -3.63 -2.79 10.94
CA VAL A 209 -3.65 -1.99 12.17
C VAL A 209 -2.39 -2.33 12.96
N GLU A 210 -1.67 -1.33 13.44
CA GLU A 210 -0.56 -1.51 14.35
C GLU A 210 -0.75 -0.61 15.58
N LEU A 211 -0.59 -1.19 16.76
CA LEU A 211 -0.68 -0.52 18.04
C LEU A 211 0.71 -0.36 18.64
N LYS A 212 1.10 0.87 18.97
CA LYS A 212 2.27 1.15 19.82
C LYS A 212 1.82 1.84 21.09
N THR A 213 2.29 1.33 22.20
CA THR A 213 1.99 1.83 23.54
C THR A 213 3.14 1.48 24.47
N ASP A 214 3.31 2.26 25.53
CA ASP A 214 4.23 1.97 26.63
C ASP A 214 3.54 1.23 27.78
N ASN A 215 2.20 1.11 27.75
CA ASN A 215 1.42 0.37 28.72
C ASN A 215 1.22 -1.08 28.28
N THR A 216 1.83 -2.01 29.01
CA THR A 216 1.78 -3.46 28.72
C THR A 216 0.40 -4.09 28.88
N SER A 217 -0.57 -3.37 29.42
CA SER A 217 -1.96 -3.80 29.54
C SER A 217 -2.86 -3.29 28.40
N THR A 218 -2.31 -2.59 27.42
CA THR A 218 -3.07 -2.00 26.32
C THR A 218 -3.02 -2.88 25.08
N TYR A 219 -4.19 -3.22 24.57
CA TYR A 219 -4.40 -4.10 23.43
C TYR A 219 -5.47 -3.51 22.52
N PHE A 220 -5.75 -4.15 21.38
CA PHE A 220 -6.90 -3.82 20.56
C PHE A 220 -7.53 -5.06 19.97
N ASN A 221 -8.85 -5.00 19.75
CA ASN A 221 -9.58 -5.99 18.98
C ASN A 221 -10.03 -5.41 17.64
N VAL A 222 -10.25 -6.28 16.65
CA VAL A 222 -10.92 -5.89 15.41
C VAL A 222 -12.14 -6.77 15.21
N HIS A 223 -13.28 -6.16 14.93
CA HIS A 223 -14.55 -6.83 14.66
C HIS A 223 -15.03 -6.50 13.25
N ASP A 224 -15.67 -7.46 12.58
CA ASP A 224 -16.48 -7.19 11.39
C ASP A 224 -17.86 -6.72 11.87
N THR A 225 -18.30 -5.53 11.45
CA THR A 225 -19.57 -4.96 11.93
C THR A 225 -20.80 -5.76 11.50
N ARG A 226 -20.66 -6.64 10.51
CA ARG A 226 -21.71 -7.57 10.08
C ARG A 226 -21.87 -8.73 11.06
N ASP A 227 -20.83 -9.07 11.83
CA ASP A 227 -20.88 -10.11 12.86
C ASP A 227 -21.32 -9.54 14.21
N GLN A 228 -22.62 -9.67 14.47
CA GLN A 228 -23.25 -9.20 15.69
C GLN A 228 -23.07 -10.15 16.89
N SER A 229 -22.30 -11.24 16.76
CA SER A 229 -21.96 -12.13 17.88
C SER A 229 -21.03 -11.46 18.90
N GLY A 230 -20.35 -10.37 18.50
CA GLY A 230 -19.31 -9.72 19.29
C GLY A 230 -17.97 -10.45 19.26
N ALA A 231 -17.82 -11.50 18.46
CA ALA A 231 -16.54 -12.13 18.23
C ALA A 231 -15.56 -11.16 17.56
N ALA A 232 -14.31 -11.16 18.01
CA ALA A 232 -13.24 -10.40 17.39
C ALA A 232 -12.50 -11.29 16.39
N ILE A 233 -12.24 -10.77 15.19
CA ILE A 233 -11.42 -11.41 14.16
C ILE A 233 -9.94 -11.31 14.52
N HIS A 234 -9.56 -10.23 15.20
CA HIS A 234 -8.23 -10.05 15.80
C HIS A 234 -8.38 -9.77 17.29
N ARG A 235 -7.62 -10.48 18.12
CA ARG A 235 -7.58 -10.27 19.57
C ARG A 235 -6.17 -9.90 20.01
N GLY A 236 -5.92 -8.63 20.29
CA GLY A 236 -4.57 -8.13 20.52
C GLY A 236 -3.86 -8.72 21.75
N ASP A 237 -4.60 -9.24 22.73
CA ASP A 237 -4.04 -9.95 23.90
C ASP A 237 -3.47 -11.34 23.56
N ILE A 238 -3.87 -11.91 22.42
CA ILE A 238 -3.48 -13.25 21.96
C ILE A 238 -2.67 -13.17 20.67
N ASP A 239 -3.17 -12.41 19.70
CA ASP A 239 -2.64 -12.30 18.33
C ASP A 239 -1.58 -11.20 18.21
N GLY A 240 -1.47 -10.33 19.22
CA GLY A 240 -0.42 -9.31 19.33
C GLY A 240 -0.80 -7.93 18.79
N PRO A 241 0.19 -7.01 18.71
CA PRO A 241 -0.05 -5.59 18.47
C PRO A 241 -0.23 -5.22 16.99
N ILE A 242 -0.27 -6.19 16.07
CA ILE A 242 -0.44 -5.95 14.63
C ILE A 242 -1.54 -6.86 14.10
N ALA A 243 -2.50 -6.30 13.37
CA ALA A 243 -3.55 -7.01 12.66
C ALA A 243 -3.41 -6.76 11.15
N VAL A 244 -3.56 -7.81 10.33
CA VAL A 244 -3.72 -7.69 8.87
C VAL A 244 -4.89 -8.57 8.46
N ILE A 245 -5.98 -7.95 8.00
CA ILE A 245 -7.26 -8.62 7.78
C ILE A 245 -7.71 -8.40 6.33
N ASN A 246 -8.06 -9.49 5.65
CA ASN A 246 -8.56 -9.48 4.27
C ASN A 246 -10.06 -9.21 4.22
N ALA A 247 -10.48 -8.22 3.45
CA ALA A 247 -11.87 -8.01 3.09
C ALA A 247 -12.18 -8.77 1.80
N THR A 248 -12.96 -9.86 1.87
CA THR A 248 -13.42 -10.60 0.68
C THR A 248 -14.63 -9.94 0.01
N GLU A 249 -15.35 -9.11 0.77
CA GLU A 249 -16.50 -8.31 0.36
C GLU A 249 -16.34 -6.94 1.01
N PRO A 250 -17.06 -5.89 0.55
CA PRO A 250 -17.00 -4.60 1.20
C PRO A 250 -17.48 -4.73 2.64
N VAL A 251 -16.66 -4.30 3.59
CA VAL A 251 -16.89 -4.53 5.01
C VAL A 251 -16.43 -3.32 5.82
N THR A 252 -17.14 -3.04 6.89
CA THR A 252 -16.64 -2.12 7.91
C THR A 252 -16.00 -2.92 9.02
N TYR A 253 -14.76 -2.60 9.33
CA TYR A 253 -14.09 -3.13 10.52
C TYR A 253 -14.15 -2.11 11.64
N LEU A 254 -14.45 -2.59 12.85
CA LEU A 254 -14.44 -1.81 14.07
C LEU A 254 -13.20 -2.16 14.90
N ILE A 255 -12.27 -1.22 14.99
CA ILE A 255 -11.04 -1.33 15.76
C ILE A 255 -11.31 -0.80 17.18
N ARG A 256 -11.07 -1.62 18.19
CA ARG A 256 -11.39 -1.31 19.60
C ARG A 256 -10.16 -1.46 20.49
N PRO A 257 -9.36 -0.40 20.66
CA PRO A 257 -8.32 -0.35 21.68
C PRO A 257 -8.92 -0.40 23.08
N TYR A 258 -8.32 -1.18 23.97
CA TYR A 258 -8.78 -1.35 25.35
C TYR A 258 -7.62 -1.63 26.31
N LEU A 259 -7.87 -1.35 27.61
CA LEU A 259 -7.03 -1.83 28.70
C LEU A 259 -7.52 -3.20 29.17
N TYR A 260 -6.58 -4.12 29.41
CA TYR A 260 -6.87 -5.41 30.02
C TYR A 260 -7.72 -5.22 31.28
N ARG A 261 -8.70 -6.11 31.48
CA ARG A 261 -9.80 -5.93 32.44
C ARG A 261 -9.35 -5.52 33.84
N ALA A 262 -8.22 -6.06 34.32
CA ALA A 262 -7.68 -5.73 35.64
C ALA A 262 -7.17 -4.27 35.72
N ALA A 263 -6.49 -3.78 34.69
CA ALA A 263 -6.01 -2.39 34.61
C ALA A 263 -7.17 -1.41 34.42
N ALA A 264 -8.14 -1.74 33.57
CA ALA A 264 -9.33 -0.93 33.35
C ALA A 264 -10.14 -0.69 34.64
N ARG A 265 -10.34 -1.73 35.46
CA ARG A 265 -11.02 -1.64 36.76
C ARG A 265 -10.31 -0.72 37.76
N ARG A 266 -8.99 -0.59 37.65
CA ARG A 266 -8.19 0.31 38.50
C ARG A 266 -8.22 1.76 38.01
N GLY A 267 -8.89 2.04 36.88
CA GLY A 267 -8.93 3.36 36.30
C GLY A 267 -7.59 3.80 35.72
N GLU A 268 -6.73 2.84 35.35
CA GLU A 268 -5.45 3.14 34.70
C GLU A 268 -5.64 3.88 33.39
N THR A 269 -4.57 4.57 32.96
CA THR A 269 -4.53 5.26 31.68
C THR A 269 -3.46 4.65 30.79
N SER A 270 -3.69 4.71 29.49
CA SER A 270 -2.69 4.39 28.49
C SER A 270 -2.70 5.44 27.40
N ASP A 271 -1.53 5.98 27.10
CA ASP A 271 -1.30 6.72 25.88
C ASP A 271 -0.85 5.73 24.80
N TYR A 272 -1.29 5.92 23.57
CA TYR A 272 -0.97 5.03 22.45
C TYR A 272 -0.99 5.74 21.11
N THR A 273 -0.36 5.10 20.13
CA THR A 273 -0.45 5.46 18.72
C THR A 273 -1.02 4.28 17.94
N LEU A 274 -1.93 4.56 17.04
CA LEU A 274 -2.52 3.58 16.14
C LEU A 274 -2.15 3.93 14.69
N TRP A 275 -1.51 3.02 13.99
CA TRP A 275 -1.36 3.10 12.53
C TRP A 275 -2.46 2.27 11.91
N VAL A 276 -3.22 2.88 11.00
CA VAL A 276 -4.33 2.22 10.32
C VAL A 276 -4.12 2.42 8.82
N ASP A 277 -3.99 1.34 8.09
CA ASP A 277 -3.84 1.36 6.64
C ASP A 277 -4.97 0.57 5.97
N VAL A 278 -5.54 1.12 4.90
CA VAL A 278 -6.34 0.33 3.95
C VAL A 278 -5.42 0.00 2.79
N LEU A 279 -4.84 -1.19 2.81
CA LEU A 279 -3.90 -1.62 1.80
C LEU A 279 -4.64 -2.11 0.55
N GLU A 280 -4.06 -1.84 -0.62
CA GLU A 280 -4.46 -2.53 -1.85
C GLU A 280 -4.33 -4.05 -1.69
N GLY A 281 -5.37 -4.77 -2.10
CA GLY A 281 -5.36 -6.22 -2.28
C GLY A 281 -5.77 -7.03 -1.05
N GLY A 282 -6.89 -7.76 -1.18
CA GLY A 282 -7.37 -8.97 -0.52
C GLY A 282 -7.41 -10.09 -1.58
N PRO A 283 -7.69 -11.35 -1.21
CA PRO A 283 -7.29 -12.52 -2.00
C PRO A 283 -7.92 -12.52 -3.39
N THR A 284 -7.13 -12.16 -4.40
CA THR A 284 -7.48 -12.32 -5.82
C THR A 284 -6.77 -13.57 -6.30
N GLU A 285 -7.55 -14.44 -6.93
CA GLU A 285 -7.21 -15.78 -7.45
C GLU A 285 -5.72 -15.95 -7.80
N LEU A 286 -5.09 -16.95 -7.17
CA LEU A 286 -3.71 -17.35 -7.38
C LEU A 286 -3.42 -17.40 -8.89
N VAL A 287 -2.45 -16.60 -9.36
CA VAL A 287 -1.73 -17.00 -10.58
C VAL A 287 -1.19 -18.39 -10.26
N GLU A 288 -1.35 -19.37 -11.16
CA GLU A 288 -0.58 -20.62 -11.04
C GLU A 288 0.89 -20.22 -10.93
N VAL A 289 1.37 -20.19 -9.69
CA VAL A 289 2.78 -20.13 -9.41
C VAL A 289 3.32 -21.39 -10.07
N GLY A 290 4.38 -21.27 -10.88
CA GLY A 290 5.20 -22.44 -11.13
C GLY A 290 5.57 -23.00 -9.76
N SER A 291 4.93 -24.10 -9.35
CA SER A 291 4.96 -24.63 -7.99
C SER A 291 6.33 -25.18 -7.57
N GLU A 292 7.34 -24.94 -8.39
CA GLU A 292 8.70 -25.40 -8.23
C GLU A 292 9.58 -24.21 -7.84
N MET A 293 10.14 -24.29 -6.63
CA MET A 293 11.12 -23.32 -6.14
C MET A 293 12.34 -23.32 -7.08
N PRO A 294 12.82 -22.15 -7.53
CA PRO A 294 14.02 -22.10 -8.34
C PRO A 294 15.23 -22.63 -7.54
N PRO A 295 16.28 -23.13 -8.22
CA PRO A 295 17.50 -23.50 -7.54
C PRO A 295 18.14 -22.26 -6.89
N VAL A 296 18.76 -22.45 -5.74
CA VAL A 296 19.53 -21.41 -5.07
C VAL A 296 20.85 -21.21 -5.82
N ASP A 297 21.14 -19.99 -6.25
CA ASP A 297 22.43 -19.63 -6.83
C ASP A 297 23.46 -19.40 -5.72
N ILE A 298 24.15 -20.48 -5.37
CA ILE A 298 25.15 -20.51 -4.30
C ILE A 298 26.42 -19.74 -4.71
N GLU A 299 26.78 -19.75 -5.99
CA GLU A 299 28.01 -19.11 -6.46
C GLU A 299 27.86 -17.59 -6.45
N GLY A 300 26.76 -17.07 -6.99
CA GLY A 300 26.41 -15.66 -6.93
C GLY A 300 26.27 -15.15 -5.50
N ALA A 301 25.61 -15.93 -4.63
CA ALA A 301 25.51 -15.59 -3.21
C ALA A 301 26.88 -15.50 -2.53
N ARG A 302 27.80 -16.44 -2.79
CA ARG A 302 29.15 -16.42 -2.23
C ARG A 302 29.99 -15.25 -2.72
N ALA A 303 29.80 -14.82 -3.96
CA ALA A 303 30.52 -13.68 -4.53
C ALA A 303 30.22 -12.35 -3.82
N LEU A 304 29.08 -12.24 -3.13
CA LEU A 304 28.65 -11.04 -2.40
C LEU A 304 29.00 -11.05 -0.90
N LEU A 305 29.58 -12.14 -0.39
CA LEU A 305 29.93 -12.27 1.02
C LEU A 305 31.21 -11.51 1.35
N SER A 306 31.25 -10.98 2.57
CA SER A 306 32.48 -10.54 3.22
C SER A 306 33.20 -11.72 3.88
N GLU A 307 34.50 -11.59 4.13
CA GLU A 307 35.34 -12.68 4.68
C GLU A 307 34.82 -13.25 6.01
N ASP A 308 34.18 -12.42 6.84
CA ASP A 308 33.64 -12.79 8.15
C ASP A 308 32.20 -13.33 8.12
N GLU A 309 31.55 -13.36 6.95
CA GLU A 309 30.17 -13.83 6.82
C GLU A 309 30.10 -15.31 6.47
N THR A 310 29.11 -16.01 7.04
CA THR A 310 28.83 -17.41 6.71
C THR A 310 27.53 -17.55 5.94
N LEU A 311 27.55 -18.29 4.82
CA LEU A 311 26.36 -18.52 4.02
C LEU A 311 25.46 -19.59 4.63
N LYS A 312 24.16 -19.27 4.75
CA LYS A 312 23.08 -20.21 5.07
C LYS A 312 22.07 -20.22 3.92
N ILE A 313 21.57 -21.39 3.59
CA ILE A 313 20.51 -21.55 2.59
C ILE A 313 19.19 -21.71 3.34
N LEU A 314 18.20 -20.87 3.03
CA LEU A 314 16.87 -20.96 3.60
C LEU A 314 15.91 -21.61 2.61
N GLY A 315 15.19 -22.63 3.08
CA GLY A 315 14.01 -23.16 2.40
C GLY A 315 12.79 -22.40 2.88
N VAL A 316 12.23 -21.54 2.03
CA VAL A 316 10.98 -20.81 2.31
C VAL A 316 9.99 -21.19 1.22
N THR A 317 8.80 -21.64 1.61
CA THR A 317 7.72 -21.93 0.66
C THR A 317 6.80 -20.70 0.60
N ILE A 318 6.13 -20.54 -0.54
CA ILE A 318 5.10 -19.51 -0.71
C ILE A 318 4.05 -19.67 0.39
N ASP A 319 3.67 -18.57 1.03
CA ASP A 319 2.68 -18.48 2.11
C ASP A 319 3.02 -19.29 3.38
N GLN A 320 4.24 -19.83 3.49
CA GLN A 320 4.76 -20.47 4.70
C GLN A 320 5.99 -19.70 5.17
N GLY A 321 5.72 -18.51 5.74
CA GLY A 321 6.72 -17.63 6.31
C GLY A 321 7.68 -18.37 7.25
N LEU A 322 8.95 -17.99 7.20
CA LEU A 322 10.01 -18.55 8.04
C LEU A 322 10.45 -17.55 9.09
N VAL A 323 10.49 -17.99 10.34
CA VAL A 323 11.01 -17.21 11.46
C VAL A 323 12.30 -17.82 11.97
N LEU A 324 13.39 -17.05 11.95
CA LEU A 324 14.66 -17.40 12.54
C LEU A 324 14.81 -16.66 13.87
N ASN A 325 14.56 -17.36 14.96
CA ASN A 325 14.74 -16.83 16.31
C ASN A 325 16.17 -17.02 16.80
N ASP A 326 16.52 -16.26 17.85
CA ASP A 326 17.77 -16.38 18.62
C ASP A 326 19.03 -16.34 17.75
N LYS A 327 19.00 -15.56 16.68
CA LYS A 327 20.16 -15.34 15.81
C LYS A 327 21.06 -14.28 16.40
N LYS A 328 22.35 -14.37 16.10
CA LYS A 328 23.38 -13.53 16.73
C LYS A 328 24.38 -13.00 15.72
N ILE A 329 24.74 -11.73 15.88
CA ILE A 329 25.87 -11.06 15.21
C ILE A 329 26.94 -10.78 16.27
N GLU A 330 28.22 -10.97 15.92
CA GLU A 330 29.36 -10.65 16.78
C GLU A 330 30.45 -9.91 15.99
N GLY A 331 30.59 -8.61 16.25
CA GLY A 331 31.50 -7.77 15.48
C GLY A 331 31.13 -7.75 14.00
N TYR A 332 32.05 -8.22 13.15
CA TYR A 332 31.83 -8.41 11.71
C TYR A 332 31.31 -9.80 11.33
N LYS A 333 31.27 -10.75 12.29
CA LYS A 333 30.82 -12.11 12.04
C LYS A 333 29.29 -12.17 12.06
N SER A 334 28.71 -12.58 10.94
CA SER A 334 27.26 -12.79 10.81
C SER A 334 26.93 -13.98 9.91
N GLU A 335 25.68 -14.44 10.01
CA GLU A 335 25.08 -15.36 9.04
C GLU A 335 24.41 -14.53 7.94
N ALA A 336 24.75 -14.80 6.68
CA ALA A 336 24.03 -14.30 5.51
C ALA A 336 23.12 -15.41 4.96
N TYR A 337 21.92 -15.04 4.53
CA TYR A 337 20.89 -15.98 4.16
C TYR A 337 20.54 -15.88 2.68
N ALA A 338 20.82 -16.95 1.91
CA ALA A 338 20.36 -17.08 0.54
C ALA A 338 18.95 -17.68 0.50
N VAL A 339 18.05 -17.00 -0.19
CA VAL A 339 16.65 -17.39 -0.37
C VAL A 339 16.36 -17.46 -1.87
N ALA A 340 16.01 -18.65 -2.36
CA ALA A 340 15.45 -18.78 -3.70
C ALA A 340 14.02 -18.23 -3.71
N VAL A 341 13.70 -17.36 -4.66
CA VAL A 341 12.39 -16.72 -4.75
C VAL A 341 11.82 -16.89 -6.17
N PRO A 342 10.65 -17.52 -6.33
CA PRO A 342 10.03 -17.70 -7.64
C PRO A 342 9.69 -16.36 -8.32
N GLY A 343 9.61 -16.36 -9.65
CA GLY A 343 9.14 -15.20 -10.40
C GLY A 343 7.64 -14.96 -10.17
N ASN A 344 7.18 -13.75 -10.44
CA ASN A 344 5.83 -13.30 -10.08
C ASN A 344 5.50 -13.58 -8.60
N THR A 345 6.43 -13.29 -7.70
CA THR A 345 6.21 -13.30 -6.25
C THR A 345 6.69 -12.00 -5.62
N ARG A 346 6.56 -11.88 -4.31
CA ARG A 346 7.15 -10.80 -3.52
C ARG A 346 7.92 -11.39 -2.34
N LEU A 347 9.14 -10.93 -2.13
CA LEU A 347 9.93 -11.28 -0.94
C LEU A 347 9.68 -10.23 0.14
N ARG A 348 9.15 -10.64 1.29
CA ARG A 348 9.04 -9.81 2.48
C ARG A 348 10.09 -10.26 3.49
N VAL A 349 10.84 -9.29 4.03
CA VAL A 349 11.84 -9.54 5.08
C VAL A 349 11.67 -8.50 6.17
N GLU A 350 11.67 -8.94 7.40
CA GLU A 350 11.65 -8.07 8.58
C GLU A 350 12.67 -8.56 9.60
N MET A 351 13.31 -7.64 10.29
CA MET A 351 14.27 -7.96 11.34
C MET A 351 14.03 -7.11 12.58
N ALA A 352 14.02 -7.76 13.75
CA ALA A 352 13.92 -7.09 15.04
C ALA A 352 15.15 -7.42 15.89
N SER A 353 15.71 -6.41 16.57
CA SER A 353 16.80 -6.56 17.52
C SER A 353 16.63 -5.56 18.65
N LYS A 354 17.04 -5.94 19.86
CA LYS A 354 17.14 -5.01 21.00
C LYS A 354 18.36 -4.09 20.89
N ASN A 355 19.32 -4.42 20.03
CA ASN A 355 20.50 -3.59 19.79
C ASN A 355 20.21 -2.61 18.65
N PRO A 356 20.25 -1.28 18.90
CA PRO A 356 19.90 -0.26 17.90
C PRO A 356 20.97 -0.09 16.81
N SER A 357 22.09 -0.79 16.89
CA SER A 357 23.13 -0.80 15.87
C SER A 357 23.00 -1.98 14.89
N THR A 358 21.91 -2.73 14.94
CA THR A 358 21.67 -3.92 14.10
C THR A 358 20.84 -3.54 12.88
N TYR A 359 21.34 -3.87 11.69
CA TYR A 359 20.72 -3.56 10.40
C TYR A 359 20.83 -4.77 9.47
N TYR A 360 20.18 -4.73 8.31
CA TYR A 360 20.33 -5.74 7.27
C TYR A 360 20.27 -5.12 5.88
N ASN A 361 20.99 -5.74 4.94
CA ASN A 361 20.89 -5.43 3.52
C ASN A 361 20.30 -6.62 2.76
N ILE A 362 19.64 -6.36 1.64
CA ILE A 362 19.21 -7.39 0.69
C ILE A 362 19.88 -7.12 -0.65
N HIS A 363 20.44 -8.16 -1.26
CA HIS A 363 21.02 -8.10 -2.60
C HIS A 363 20.33 -9.11 -3.52
N ASP A 364 20.04 -8.72 -4.75
CA ASP A 364 19.73 -9.68 -5.82
C ASP A 364 21.07 -10.23 -6.34
N VAL A 365 21.29 -11.55 -6.26
CA VAL A 365 22.59 -12.14 -6.63
C VAL A 365 22.93 -11.96 -8.12
N ARG A 366 21.94 -11.61 -8.95
CA ARG A 366 22.15 -11.31 -10.37
C ARG A 366 22.75 -9.93 -10.59
N ASP A 367 22.63 -9.02 -9.62
CA ASP A 367 23.18 -7.68 -9.71
C ASP A 367 24.68 -7.71 -9.40
N GLN A 368 25.48 -7.69 -10.47
CA GLN A 368 26.94 -7.71 -10.39
C GLN A 368 27.54 -6.39 -9.90
N SER A 369 26.75 -5.32 -9.74
CA SER A 369 27.23 -4.06 -9.16
C SER A 369 27.52 -4.18 -7.66
N GLY A 370 26.95 -5.19 -7.00
CA GLY A 370 27.02 -5.35 -5.55
C GLY A 370 26.14 -4.36 -4.78
N ALA A 371 25.30 -3.58 -5.47
CA ALA A 371 24.33 -2.71 -4.82
C ALA A 371 23.30 -3.53 -4.03
N ALA A 372 22.84 -2.96 -2.92
CA ALA A 372 21.73 -3.53 -2.17
C ALA A 372 20.41 -3.02 -2.75
N VAL A 373 19.44 -3.91 -2.92
CA VAL A 373 18.06 -3.57 -3.31
C VAL A 373 17.25 -3.07 -2.11
N HIS A 374 17.72 -3.31 -0.88
CA HIS A 374 17.18 -2.78 0.37
C HIS A 374 18.30 -2.60 1.39
N ARG A 375 18.29 -1.50 2.14
CA ARG A 375 19.21 -1.21 3.24
C ARG A 375 18.42 -0.75 4.46
N SER A 376 18.37 -1.54 5.52
CA SER A 376 17.47 -1.25 6.63
C SER A 376 17.88 -0.04 7.49
N ASP A 377 19.11 0.45 7.34
CA ASP A 377 19.60 1.69 7.95
C ASP A 377 19.04 2.95 7.26
N VAL A 378 18.56 2.81 6.02
CA VAL A 378 18.01 3.91 5.21
C VAL A 378 16.53 3.71 4.93
N ASP A 379 16.14 2.50 4.52
CA ASP A 379 14.84 2.16 3.94
C ASP A 379 13.85 1.62 4.99
N GLY A 380 14.30 1.42 6.24
CA GLY A 380 13.49 0.93 7.35
C GLY A 380 13.60 -0.59 7.61
N SER A 381 12.97 -1.03 8.69
CA SER A 381 13.13 -2.40 9.25
C SER A 381 12.36 -3.50 8.53
N VAL A 382 11.56 -3.14 7.51
CA VAL A 382 10.75 -4.07 6.71
C VAL A 382 11.04 -3.82 5.24
N ALA A 383 11.33 -4.88 4.49
CA ALA A 383 11.51 -4.87 3.05
C ALA A 383 10.37 -5.64 2.37
N VAL A 384 9.86 -5.13 1.25
CA VAL A 384 8.93 -5.85 0.36
C VAL A 384 9.40 -5.67 -1.09
N ILE A 385 9.95 -6.72 -1.68
CA ILE A 385 10.59 -6.69 -3.00
C ILE A 385 9.73 -7.43 -4.01
N ASN A 386 9.37 -6.78 -5.12
CA ASN A 386 8.68 -7.44 -6.24
C ASN A 386 9.68 -8.29 -7.05
N VAL A 387 9.39 -9.59 -7.19
CA VAL A 387 10.25 -10.54 -7.89
C VAL A 387 9.63 -10.90 -9.23
N ALA A 388 9.96 -10.13 -10.26
CA ALA A 388 9.40 -10.30 -11.60
C ALA A 388 9.83 -11.63 -12.25
N VAL A 389 11.09 -12.04 -12.04
CA VAL A 389 11.65 -13.29 -12.56
C VAL A 389 12.34 -14.06 -11.44
N PRO A 390 12.37 -15.41 -11.50
CA PRO A 390 12.96 -16.21 -10.44
C PRO A 390 14.42 -15.83 -10.19
N THR A 391 14.80 -15.63 -8.93
CA THR A 391 16.18 -15.30 -8.54
C THR A 391 16.49 -15.77 -7.12
N THR A 392 17.75 -15.66 -6.71
CA THR A 392 18.16 -15.78 -5.31
C THR A 392 18.40 -14.38 -4.73
N TYR A 393 17.88 -14.13 -3.55
CA TYR A 393 18.22 -12.95 -2.76
C TYR A 393 19.15 -13.32 -1.61
N LEU A 394 20.12 -12.47 -1.33
CA LEU A 394 21.03 -12.60 -0.20
C LEU A 394 20.69 -11.55 0.87
N ILE A 395 20.19 -12.01 2.01
CA ILE A 395 19.86 -11.18 3.17
C ILE A 395 21.08 -11.17 4.11
N ARG A 396 21.60 -9.99 4.43
CA ARG A 396 22.84 -9.79 5.18
C ARG A 396 22.62 -8.92 6.41
N PRO A 397 22.27 -9.50 7.57
CA PRO A 397 22.31 -8.81 8.85
C PRO A 397 23.74 -8.39 9.21
N TYR A 398 23.89 -7.18 9.76
CA TYR A 398 25.17 -6.62 10.15
C TYR A 398 25.04 -5.65 11.33
N LEU A 399 26.17 -5.38 12.00
CA LEU A 399 26.30 -4.30 12.97
C LEU A 399 26.88 -3.06 12.31
N PHE A 400 26.34 -1.88 12.65
CA PHE A 400 26.91 -0.62 12.18
C PHE A 400 28.39 -0.53 12.53
N ARG A 401 29.18 0.08 11.64
CA ARG A 401 30.65 -0.04 11.60
C ARG A 401 31.35 0.22 12.95
N ASN A 402 30.85 1.18 13.74
CA ASN A 402 31.43 1.49 15.05
C ASN A 402 31.19 0.36 16.08
N ALA A 403 29.98 -0.19 16.12
CA ALA A 403 29.64 -1.31 17.00
C ALA A 403 30.38 -2.59 16.61
N ALA A 404 30.53 -2.84 15.31
CA ALA A 404 31.25 -4.00 14.79
C ALA A 404 32.75 -3.98 15.19
N ARG A 405 33.42 -2.83 15.05
CA ARG A 405 34.84 -2.64 15.42
C ARG A 405 35.12 -2.88 16.90
N GLU A 406 34.15 -2.58 17.75
CA GLU A 406 34.22 -2.80 19.20
C GLU A 406 33.91 -4.25 19.61
N GLY A 407 33.61 -5.14 18.65
CA GLY A 407 33.27 -6.54 18.93
C GLY A 407 31.93 -6.72 19.64
N LYS A 408 31.00 -5.75 19.49
CA LYS A 408 29.68 -5.84 20.12
C LYS A 408 28.90 -7.03 19.57
N THR A 409 27.94 -7.50 20.36
CA THR A 409 27.01 -8.55 19.98
C THR A 409 25.59 -8.03 19.85
N ALA A 410 24.81 -8.63 18.96
CA ALA A 410 23.38 -8.36 18.85
C ALA A 410 22.63 -9.65 18.59
N ASP A 411 21.59 -9.89 19.39
CA ASP A 411 20.61 -10.92 19.11
C ASP A 411 19.50 -10.32 18.24
N TYR A 412 18.98 -11.11 17.30
CA TYR A 412 17.91 -10.70 16.40
C TYR A 412 16.97 -11.86 16.07
N THR A 413 15.75 -11.48 15.69
CA THR A 413 14.80 -12.36 15.01
C THR A 413 14.65 -11.87 13.58
N LEU A 414 14.64 -12.80 12.63
CA LEU A 414 14.44 -12.53 11.21
C LEU A 414 13.19 -13.25 10.72
N TRP A 415 12.29 -12.52 10.08
CA TRP A 415 11.12 -13.05 9.38
C TRP A 415 11.36 -12.95 7.88
N VAL A 416 11.08 -14.05 7.16
CA VAL A 416 11.23 -14.13 5.71
C VAL A 416 10.00 -14.80 5.13
N ASP A 417 9.25 -14.06 4.31
CA ASP A 417 8.03 -14.55 3.67
C ASP A 417 8.17 -14.43 2.14
N ILE A 418 7.74 -15.48 1.44
CA ILE A 418 7.49 -15.40 -0.01
C ILE A 418 5.99 -15.30 -0.21
N LEU A 419 5.55 -14.17 -0.72
CA LEU A 419 4.16 -13.86 -0.97
C LEU A 419 3.87 -14.01 -2.48
N PRO A 420 2.66 -14.40 -2.89
CA PRO A 420 2.26 -14.35 -4.28
C PRO A 420 2.46 -12.94 -4.91
N GLY A 421 2.82 -12.91 -6.19
CA GLY A 421 3.01 -11.68 -6.96
C GLY A 421 1.68 -11.14 -7.47
N ARG A 422 1.69 -9.89 -7.95
CA ARG A 422 0.50 -9.24 -8.51
C ARG A 422 0.43 -9.46 -10.02
N LYS A 423 -0.77 -9.64 -10.60
CA LYS A 423 -0.97 -9.38 -12.04
C LYS A 423 -0.84 -7.88 -12.28
N ILE A 424 -0.01 -7.48 -13.24
CA ILE A 424 -0.05 -6.15 -13.83
C ILE A 424 -1.19 -6.21 -14.86
N HIS A 425 -2.32 -5.57 -14.59
CA HIS A 425 -3.33 -5.37 -15.62
C HIS A 425 -2.74 -4.44 -16.67
N ARG A 426 -2.73 -4.90 -17.91
CA ARG A 426 -2.17 -4.23 -19.09
C ARG A 426 -3.28 -3.61 -19.92
#